data_AF-F8NEM2-F1
#
_entry.id   AF-F8NEM2-F1
#
_cell.length_a   1.000
_cell.length_b   1.000
_cell.length_c   1.000
_cell.angle_alpha   90.00
_cell.angle_beta   90.00
_cell.angle_gamma   90.00
#
_symmetry.space_group_name_H-M   'P 1'
#
loop_
_entity.id
_entity.type
_entity.pdbx_description
1 polymer ?
#
loop_
_entity_poly.entity_id
_entity_poly.type
_entity_poly.pdbx_seq_one_letter_code
_entity_poly.pdbx_strand_id
1 'polypeptide(L)' 'MANANNYPYVDASARPCQDYADEQDLFVKPEKCNFKVKEVNFLGMIIGQNRPRMDPEKVQAILEWLKPTCFKGVIQQA' A
#
# COMPACT_ATOMS: atom_id res chain seq x y z
N MET A 1 3.20 -19.58 16.33
CA MET A 1 2.40 -18.84 17.32
C MET A 1 2.90 -17.40 17.32
N ALA A 2 2.24 -16.50 16.61
CA ALA A 2 2.60 -15.09 16.67
C ALA A 2 2.15 -14.55 18.04
N ASN A 3 3.12 -14.15 18.85
CA ASN A 3 2.91 -13.61 20.18
C ASN A 3 2.09 -12.31 20.11
N ALA A 4 0.86 -12.33 20.62
CA ALA A 4 -0.04 -11.19 20.69
C ALA A 4 0.44 -10.05 21.64
N ASN A 5 1.55 -10.25 22.36
CA ASN A 5 2.04 -9.31 23.38
C ASN A 5 3.07 -8.28 22.88
N ASN A 6 3.22 -8.04 21.57
CA ASN A 6 4.21 -7.06 21.07
C ASN A 6 3.67 -5.90 20.21
N TYR A 7 2.36 -5.64 20.20
CA TYR A 7 1.83 -4.44 19.55
C TYR A 7 0.98 -3.60 20.52
N PRO A 8 1.61 -2.83 21.43
CA PRO A 8 0.93 -2.04 22.45
C PRO A 8 0.28 -0.74 21.92
N TYR A 9 0.08 -0.60 20.61
CA TYR A 9 -0.53 0.62 20.04
C TYR A 9 -1.26 0.33 18.73
N VAL A 10 -2.46 -0.24 18.83
CA VAL A 10 -3.46 -0.08 17.77
C VAL A 10 -4.31 1.11 18.19
N ASP A 11 -4.22 2.21 17.44
CA ASP A 11 -5.01 3.40 17.74
C ASP A 11 -6.52 3.07 17.73
N ALA A 12 -7.36 3.90 18.36
CA ALA A 12 -8.81 3.67 18.39
C ALA A 12 -9.48 3.60 17.01
N SER A 13 -8.81 4.05 15.95
CA SER A 13 -9.29 3.96 14.55
C SER A 13 -9.04 2.60 13.91
N ALA A 14 -8.09 1.82 14.40
CA ALA A 14 -7.82 0.47 13.92
C ALA A 14 -8.78 -0.58 14.52
N ARG A 15 -9.37 -0.28 15.69
CA ARG A 15 -10.24 -1.20 16.44
C ARG A 15 -11.38 -1.80 15.58
N PRO A 16 -12.16 -1.03 14.80
CA PRO A 16 -13.24 -1.61 14.00
C PRO A 16 -12.76 -2.66 12.99
N CYS A 17 -11.57 -2.46 12.40
CA CYS A 17 -10.99 -3.42 11.46
C CYS A 17 -10.48 -4.68 12.15
N GLN A 18 -9.97 -4.55 13.38
CA GLN A 18 -9.55 -5.69 14.18
C GLN A 18 -10.75 -6.53 14.61
N ASP A 19 -11.80 -5.89 15.14
CA ASP A 19 -13.02 -6.57 15.59
C ASP A 19 -13.64 -7.37 14.43
N TYR A 20 -13.75 -6.77 13.24
CA TYR A 20 -14.25 -7.45 12.04
C TYR A 20 -13.34 -8.61 11.58
N ALA A 21 -12.02 -8.46 11.69
CA ALA A 21 -11.10 -9.53 11.33
C ALA A 21 -11.23 -10.72 12.30
N ASP A 22 -11.33 -10.45 13.59
CA ASP A 22 -11.47 -11.49 14.63
C ASP A 22 -12.78 -12.28 14.45
N GLU A 23 -13.88 -11.63 14.06
CA GLU A 23 -15.16 -12.29 13.72
C GLU A 23 -15.05 -13.27 12.53
N GLN A 24 -14.07 -13.06 11.64
CA GLN A 24 -13.84 -13.88 10.45
C GLN A 24 -12.64 -14.85 10.61
N ASP A 25 -12.10 -14.99 11.82
CA ASP A 25 -10.87 -15.76 12.09
C ASP A 25 -9.66 -15.28 11.24
N LEU A 26 -9.58 -13.95 11.04
CA LEU A 26 -8.50 -13.27 10.34
C LEU A 26 -7.69 -12.40 11.31
N PHE A 27 -6.47 -12.04 10.91
CA PHE A 27 -5.59 -11.19 11.72
C PHE A 27 -5.14 -9.95 10.93
N VAL A 28 -5.30 -8.76 11.53
CA VAL A 28 -4.78 -7.50 10.98
C VAL A 28 -3.30 -7.37 11.34
N LYS A 29 -2.45 -7.06 10.37
CA LYS A 29 -1.01 -6.79 10.60
C LYS A 29 -0.79 -5.29 10.73
N PRO A 30 -0.51 -4.75 11.93
CA PRO A 30 -0.39 -3.30 12.15
C PRO A 30 0.68 -2.66 11.26
N GLU A 31 1.79 -3.35 11.03
CA GLU A 31 2.91 -2.93 10.16
C GLU A 31 2.49 -2.62 8.71
N LYS A 32 1.36 -3.18 8.26
CA LYS A 32 0.86 -3.03 6.88
C LYS A 32 -0.33 -2.08 6.79
N CYS A 33 -0.81 -1.56 7.92
CA CYS A 33 -2.03 -0.77 7.98
C CYS A 33 -1.71 0.69 8.26
N ASN A 34 -2.34 1.59 7.49
CA ASN A 34 -2.23 3.02 7.68
C ASN A 34 -3.62 3.55 8.09
N PHE A 35 -3.76 4.03 9.32
CA PHE A 35 -4.99 4.62 9.84
C PHE A 35 -4.82 6.12 10.08
N LYS A 36 -5.87 6.91 9.85
CA LYS A 36 -5.89 8.38 10.06
C LYS A 36 -4.73 9.16 9.39
N VAL A 37 -4.15 8.63 8.33
CA VAL A 37 -3.12 9.33 7.54
C VAL A 37 -3.76 10.28 6.53
N LYS A 38 -3.08 11.39 6.21
CA LYS A 38 -3.54 12.34 5.19
C LYS A 38 -3.36 11.81 3.77
N GLU A 39 -2.36 10.95 3.58
CA GLU A 39 -2.01 10.33 2.31
C GLU A 39 -1.60 8.88 2.55
N VAL A 40 -1.98 7.98 1.64
CA VAL A 40 -1.63 6.56 1.71
C VAL A 40 -1.28 6.04 0.31
N ASN A 41 -0.25 5.20 0.23
CA ASN A 41 0.02 4.45 -1.00
C ASN A 41 -0.93 3.26 -1.09
N PHE A 42 -1.78 3.24 -2.11
CA PHE A 42 -2.74 2.18 -2.36
C PHE A 42 -2.72 1.81 -3.85
N LEU A 43 -2.45 0.53 -4.13
CA LEU A 43 -2.28 0.00 -5.49
C LEU A 43 -1.23 0.77 -6.31
N GLY A 44 -0.23 1.33 -5.63
CA GLY A 44 0.84 2.13 -6.22
C GLY A 44 0.36 3.47 -6.80
N MET A 45 -0.66 4.03 -6.17
CA MET A 45 -1.08 5.42 -6.29
C MET A 45 -1.09 6.02 -4.89
N ILE A 46 -0.79 7.31 -4.78
CA ILE A 46 -0.92 8.07 -3.55
C ILE A 46 -2.33 8.64 -3.49
N ILE A 47 -3.14 8.14 -2.56
CA ILE A 47 -4.49 8.63 -2.29
C ILE A 47 -4.42 9.65 -1.15
N GLY A 48 -4.88 10.87 -1.40
CA GLY A 48 -4.93 11.93 -0.39
C GLY A 48 -6.21 12.78 -0.52
N GLN A 49 -6.28 13.88 0.24
CA GLN A 49 -7.50 14.69 0.41
C GLN A 49 -8.09 15.28 -0.88
N ASN A 50 -7.25 15.57 -1.87
CA ASN A 50 -7.70 16.28 -3.08
C ASN A 50 -7.93 15.33 -4.26
N ARG A 51 -6.85 14.69 -4.72
CA ARG A 51 -6.85 13.86 -5.94
C ARG A 51 -5.92 12.66 -5.74
N PRO A 52 -6.28 11.47 -6.27
CA PRO A 52 -5.31 10.40 -6.43
C PRO A 52 -4.15 10.88 -7.32
N ARG A 53 -2.92 10.56 -6.92
CA ARG A 53 -1.70 10.88 -7.67
C ARG A 53 -0.96 9.58 -7.96
N MET A 54 -0.35 9.49 -9.13
CA MET A 54 0.60 8.41 -9.39
C MET A 54 1.80 8.57 -8.47
N ASP A 55 2.32 7.45 -7.98
CA ASP A 55 3.55 7.42 -7.19
C ASP A 55 4.69 8.06 -8.00
N PRO A 56 5.37 9.10 -7.50
CA PRO A 56 6.48 9.74 -8.21
C PRO A 56 7.56 8.76 -8.64
N GLU A 57 7.81 7.70 -7.86
CA GLU A 57 8.80 6.67 -8.22
C GLU A 57 8.37 5.89 -9.47
N LYS A 58 7.07 5.56 -9.59
CA LYS A 58 6.54 4.91 -10.80
C LYS A 58 6.61 5.83 -12.01
N VAL A 59 6.28 7.11 -11.82
CA VAL A 59 6.37 8.10 -12.90
C VAL A 59 7.82 8.25 -13.34
N GLN A 60 8.76 8.34 -12.40
CA GLN A 60 10.18 8.46 -12.70
C GLN A 60 10.72 7.23 -13.44
N ALA A 61 10.34 6.03 -13.02
CA ALA A 61 10.72 4.79 -13.70
C ALA A 61 10.25 4.74 -15.17
N ILE A 62 9.07 5.28 -15.46
CA ILE A 62 8.56 5.39 -16.84
C ILE A 62 9.33 6.46 -17.63
N LEU A 63 9.68 7.59 -17.00
CA LEU A 63 10.44 8.66 -17.65
C LEU A 63 11.89 8.25 -17.96
N GLU A 64 12.51 7.45 -17.09
CA GLU A 64 13.88 6.95 -17.25
C GLU A 64 13.97 5.71 -18.15
N TRP A 65 12.85 5.26 -18.71
CA TRP A 65 12.85 4.04 -19.49
C TRP A 65 13.71 4.18 -20.74
N LEU A 66 14.74 3.34 -20.85
CA LEU A 66 15.51 3.22 -22.08
C LEU A 66 14.59 2.80 -23.24
N LYS A 67 14.75 3.48 -24.38
CA LYS A 67 14.04 3.15 -25.60
C LYS A 67 14.32 1.68 -25.96
N PRO A 68 13.28 0.84 -26.10
CA PRO A 68 13.47 -0.56 -26.42
C PRO A 68 14.07 -0.70 -27.82
N THR A 69 15.08 -1.54 -27.95
CA THR A 69 15.77 -1.81 -29.23
C THR A 69 15.23 -3.02 -29.97
N CYS A 70 14.38 -3.82 -29.32
CA CYS A 70 13.77 -5.01 -29.89
C CYS A 70 12.31 -5.16 -29.44
N PHE A 71 11.53 -5.95 -30.18
CA PHE A 71 10.12 -6.22 -29.90
C PHE A 71 9.89 -6.79 -28.49
N LYS A 72 10.80 -7.66 -28.01
CA LYS A 72 10.75 -8.19 -26.64
C LYS A 72 10.94 -7.09 -25.60
N GLY A 73 11.76 -6.08 -25.91
CA GLY A 73 11.88 -4.86 -25.13
C GLY A 73 10.53 -4.18 -25.02
N VAL A 74 9.88 -3.87 -26.14
CA VAL A 74 8.57 -3.18 -26.19
C VAL A 74 7.50 -3.89 -25.34
N ILE A 75 7.39 -5.22 -25.42
CA ILE A 75 6.37 -5.97 -24.66
C ILE A 75 6.65 -5.96 -23.15
N GLN A 76 7.91 -5.96 -22.73
CA GLN A 76 8.26 -5.85 -21.31
C GLN A 76 7.94 -4.45 -20.75
N GLN A 77 7.66 -3.47 -21.63
CA GLN A 77 7.32 -2.09 -21.25
C GLN A 77 5.83 -1.73 -21.27
N ALA A 78 4.98 -2.65 -21.77
CA ALA A 78 3.54 -2.48 -21.85
C ALA A 78 2.82 -3.25 -20.72
#